data_AF-A0A0K6GUI4-F1
#
_entry.id   AF-A0A0K6GUI4-F1
#
_cell.length_a   1.000
_cell.length_b   1.000
_cell.length_c   1.000
_cell.angle_alpha   90.00
_cell.angle_beta   90.00
_cell.angle_gamma   90.00
#
_symmetry.space_group_name_H-M   'P 1'
#
loop_
_entity.id
_entity.type
_entity.pdbx_description
1 polymer ?
#
loop_
_entity_poly.entity_id
_entity_poly.type
_entity_poly.pdbx_seq_one_letter_code
_entity_poly.pdbx_strand_id
1 'polypeptide(L)'
;MNSATLPLLRAPHRLAFLPGLLAGALLLLAWLGELVMRQAAVGHALAVPPTLAHGFLMLYGIFPFFMAGFVLTAGPRWLSVDGPRLAEAAPVPALMTLGLSLWLAGLWFGQPWLLTGTLLYMAGLGWLALLLIHLIRRSQVDDTLHARLVALAFLVGLVGLACAAYWLATGDARGWLWMRDLALWGCLLPVFVTVSHRMIPFFTASALPGRAAWRPRSWLFATLGGLWLHGLLSIVGWSTLLPDAVLTVLSACALWRWHLKASLTVPLLAMLHLAFAWLPVAFFLYVLHGLTGLSTLAPLHALTTGFCLTMLLGFASRVMLGHSGQPLTASPGLRRLYTLAQVLALVRVAADLVPAAFTPWLYLIAAAGWLVVFAGWARRFVPVLLRPRADGKPG
;
A
#
# COMPACT_ATOMS: atom_id res chain seq x y z
N MET A 1 11.77 8.75 -35.04
CA MET A 1 11.48 8.70 -33.58
C MET A 1 10.29 9.61 -33.32
N ASN A 2 9.09 9.06 -33.09
CA ASN A 2 7.88 9.88 -32.90
C ASN A 2 7.97 10.70 -31.61
N SER A 3 8.24 11.99 -31.77
CA SER A 3 8.28 13.03 -30.73
C SER A 3 6.89 13.34 -30.11
N ALA A 4 5.82 12.67 -30.55
CA ALA A 4 4.44 12.99 -30.18
C ALA A 4 3.81 12.09 -29.11
N THR A 5 4.55 11.17 -28.47
CA THR A 5 4.00 10.40 -27.33
C THR A 5 4.14 11.20 -26.03
N LEU A 6 2.99 11.51 -25.40
CA LEU A 6 2.93 12.14 -24.07
C LEU A 6 3.83 11.38 -23.08
N PRO A 7 4.68 12.06 -22.28
CA PRO A 7 5.60 11.38 -21.36
C PRO A 7 4.94 10.39 -20.41
N LEU A 8 3.67 10.67 -20.03
CA LEU A 8 2.85 9.79 -19.19
C LEU A 8 2.66 8.39 -19.79
N LEU A 9 2.61 8.28 -21.12
CA LEU A 9 2.36 7.04 -21.85
C LEU A 9 3.64 6.20 -22.09
N ARG A 10 4.82 6.74 -21.77
CA ARG A 10 6.12 6.11 -22.10
C ARG A 10 6.54 5.01 -21.14
N ALA A 11 5.98 4.98 -19.93
CA ALA A 11 6.31 3.96 -18.94
C ALA A 11 5.08 3.56 -18.11
N PRO A 12 4.82 2.25 -17.92
CA PRO A 12 3.63 1.77 -17.21
C PRO A 12 3.48 2.31 -15.77
N HIS A 13 4.57 2.51 -15.03
CA HIS A 13 4.47 3.09 -13.69
C HIS A 13 3.89 4.50 -13.68
N ARG A 14 4.13 5.32 -14.71
CA ARG A 14 3.61 6.70 -14.75
C ARG A 14 2.10 6.71 -14.86
N LEU A 15 1.55 5.82 -15.68
CA LEU A 15 0.11 5.64 -15.91
C LEU A 15 -0.66 5.28 -14.64
N ALA A 16 -0.04 4.50 -13.75
CA ALA A 16 -0.69 4.05 -12.53
C ALA A 16 -0.35 4.93 -11.32
N PHE A 17 0.85 5.50 -11.23
CA PHE A 17 1.24 6.32 -10.08
C PHE A 17 0.54 7.68 -10.09
N LEU A 18 0.29 8.27 -11.26
CA LEU A 18 -0.41 9.55 -11.35
C LEU A 18 -1.84 9.46 -10.78
N PRO A 19 -2.71 8.54 -11.22
CA PRO A 19 -4.02 8.39 -10.59
C PRO A 19 -3.91 7.97 -9.12
N GLY A 20 -2.92 7.16 -8.73
CA GLY A 20 -2.67 6.83 -7.31
C GLY A 20 -2.35 8.04 -6.44
N LEU A 21 -1.57 9.00 -6.95
CA LEU A 21 -1.27 10.26 -6.26
C LEU A 21 -2.53 11.12 -6.08
N LEU A 22 -3.31 11.27 -7.15
CA LEU A 22 -4.54 12.06 -7.14
C LEU A 22 -5.62 11.42 -6.26
N ALA A 23 -5.82 10.11 -6.41
CA ALA A 23 -6.74 9.33 -5.58
C ALA A 23 -6.34 9.41 -4.10
N GLY A 24 -5.07 9.21 -3.76
CA GLY A 24 -4.63 9.32 -2.37
C GLY A 24 -4.89 10.69 -1.75
N ALA A 25 -4.61 11.79 -2.47
CA ALA A 25 -4.93 13.13 -1.99
C ALA A 25 -6.45 13.35 -1.83
N LEU A 26 -7.25 12.91 -2.81
CA LEU A 26 -8.71 13.01 -2.76
C LEU A 26 -9.31 12.23 -1.59
N LEU A 27 -8.85 10.99 -1.37
CA LEU A 27 -9.37 10.11 -0.32
C LEU A 27 -9.00 10.61 1.08
N LEU A 28 -7.80 11.17 1.25
CA LEU A 28 -7.40 11.81 2.50
C LEU A 28 -8.19 13.10 2.75
N LEU A 29 -8.47 13.89 1.71
CA LEU A 29 -9.33 15.07 1.81
C LEU A 29 -10.76 14.69 2.18
N ALA A 30 -11.33 13.69 1.52
CA ALA A 30 -12.67 13.19 1.81
C ALA A 30 -12.77 12.67 3.26
N TRP A 31 -11.76 11.92 3.72
CA TRP A 31 -11.73 11.43 5.09
C TRP A 31 -11.56 12.54 6.13
N LEU A 32 -10.72 13.55 5.84
CA LEU A 32 -10.63 14.74 6.70
C LEU A 32 -11.96 15.47 6.78
N GLY A 33 -12.64 15.69 5.65
CA GLY A 33 -13.97 16.29 5.61
C GLY A 33 -14.98 15.53 6.47
N GLU A 34 -15.00 14.20 6.34
CA GLU A 34 -15.83 13.32 7.17
C GLU A 34 -15.56 13.50 8.68
N LEU A 35 -14.29 13.54 9.09
CA LEU A 35 -13.92 13.73 10.50
C LEU A 35 -14.32 15.11 11.01
N VAL A 36 -14.20 16.16 10.20
CA VAL A 36 -14.62 17.53 10.55
C VAL A 36 -16.15 17.58 10.73
N MET A 37 -16.90 16.97 9.80
CA MET A 37 -18.36 16.90 9.88
C MET A 37 -18.83 16.15 11.14
N ARG A 38 -18.17 15.03 11.48
CA ARG A 38 -18.43 14.31 12.73
C ARG A 38 -18.19 15.16 13.97
N GLN A 39 -17.08 15.90 14.01
CA GLN A 39 -16.77 16.75 15.16
C GLN A 39 -17.76 17.92 15.29
N ALA A 40 -18.23 18.45 14.16
CA ALA A 40 -19.27 19.47 14.11
C ALA A 40 -20.70 18.91 14.31
N ALA A 41 -20.85 17.60 14.57
CA ALA A 41 -22.13 16.90 14.68
C ALA A 41 -23.05 17.07 13.45
N VAL A 42 -22.48 17.29 12.27
CA VAL A 42 -23.21 17.41 11.01
C VAL A 42 -23.30 16.04 10.35
N GLY A 43 -24.49 15.45 10.37
CA GLY A 43 -24.78 14.20 9.66
C GLY A 43 -24.98 14.41 8.16
N HIS A 44 -24.67 13.37 7.39
CA HIS A 44 -25.06 13.25 5.98
C HIS A 44 -25.36 11.79 5.67
N ALA A 45 -26.31 11.56 4.76
CA ALA A 45 -26.78 10.24 4.42
C ALA A 45 -25.96 9.68 3.25
N LEU A 46 -24.98 8.84 3.54
CA LEU A 46 -24.28 8.05 2.52
C LEU A 46 -24.93 6.68 2.32
N ALA A 47 -24.74 6.12 1.13
CA ALA A 47 -25.23 4.78 0.77
C ALA A 47 -24.65 3.64 1.63
N VAL A 48 -23.49 3.87 2.27
CA VAL A 48 -22.87 2.96 3.25
C VAL A 48 -22.28 3.79 4.41
N PRO A 49 -22.16 3.23 5.62
CA PRO A 49 -21.55 3.95 6.75
C PRO A 49 -20.13 4.47 6.41
N PRO A 50 -19.79 5.72 6.76
CA PRO A 50 -18.52 6.31 6.30
C PRO A 50 -17.26 5.59 6.83
N THR A 51 -17.34 4.91 7.97
CA THR A 51 -16.24 4.07 8.50
C THR A 51 -16.01 2.82 7.65
N LEU A 52 -17.08 2.18 7.16
CA LEU A 52 -16.98 1.03 6.26
C LEU A 52 -16.43 1.47 4.90
N ALA A 53 -16.87 2.64 4.43
CA ALA A 53 -16.32 3.27 3.24
C ALA A 53 -14.83 3.58 3.38
N HIS A 54 -14.42 4.18 4.50
CA HIS A 54 -13.02 4.44 4.80
C HIS A 54 -12.18 3.15 4.72
N GLY A 55 -12.64 2.05 5.33
CA GLY A 55 -11.94 0.77 5.27
C GLY A 55 -11.71 0.27 3.83
N PHE A 56 -12.75 0.26 3.00
CA PHE A 56 -12.65 -0.14 1.59
C PHE A 56 -11.70 0.80 0.81
N LEU A 57 -11.91 2.11 0.94
CA LEU A 57 -11.17 3.13 0.21
C LEU A 57 -9.68 3.20 0.61
N MET A 58 -9.33 2.96 1.87
CA MET A 58 -7.92 2.94 2.26
C MET A 58 -7.19 1.69 1.76
N LEU A 59 -7.87 0.54 1.71
CA LEU A 59 -7.27 -0.71 1.23
C LEU A 59 -7.14 -0.75 -0.30
N TYR A 60 -8.19 -0.35 -1.03
CA TYR A 60 -8.22 -0.40 -2.48
C TYR A 60 -7.99 0.95 -3.18
N GLY A 61 -8.29 2.08 -2.55
CA GLY A 61 -8.24 3.38 -3.25
C GLY A 61 -6.84 3.97 -3.44
N ILE A 62 -5.84 3.55 -2.66
CA ILE A 62 -4.49 4.12 -2.69
C ILE A 62 -3.46 3.11 -3.18
N PHE A 63 -3.21 2.05 -2.40
CA PHE A 63 -2.09 1.14 -2.59
C PHE A 63 -2.06 0.42 -3.95
N PRO A 64 -3.17 -0.13 -4.47
CA PRO A 64 -3.11 -0.95 -5.67
C PRO A 64 -2.66 -0.19 -6.92
N PHE A 65 -2.89 1.13 -7.01
CA PHE A 65 -2.35 1.95 -8.11
C PHE A 65 -0.82 1.93 -8.15
N PHE A 66 -0.19 2.03 -6.99
CA PHE A 66 1.26 1.98 -6.89
C PHE A 66 1.79 0.55 -7.02
N MET A 67 1.04 -0.45 -6.57
CA MET A 67 1.36 -1.86 -6.84
C MET A 67 1.32 -2.16 -8.34
N ALA A 68 0.30 -1.67 -9.05
CA ALA A 68 0.18 -1.80 -10.50
C ALA A 68 1.37 -1.16 -11.21
N GLY A 69 1.67 0.10 -10.91
CA GLY A 69 2.80 0.78 -11.54
C GLY A 69 4.14 0.11 -11.24
N PHE A 70 4.32 -0.38 -10.02
CA PHE A 70 5.50 -1.14 -9.63
C PHE A 70 5.60 -2.46 -10.40
N VAL A 71 4.55 -3.29 -10.40
CA VAL A 71 4.55 -4.61 -11.04
C VAL A 71 4.74 -4.49 -12.55
N LEU A 72 4.07 -3.55 -13.20
CA LEU A 72 4.17 -3.35 -14.65
C LEU A 72 5.54 -2.81 -15.10
N THR A 73 6.37 -2.32 -14.17
CA THR A 73 7.69 -1.74 -14.49
C THR A 73 8.86 -2.57 -13.94
N ALA A 74 8.77 -3.01 -12.69
CA ALA A 74 9.81 -3.81 -12.02
C ALA A 74 9.60 -5.31 -12.22
N GLY A 75 8.36 -5.78 -12.39
CA GLY A 75 8.03 -7.19 -12.61
C GLY A 75 8.76 -7.80 -13.82
N PRO A 76 8.73 -7.17 -15.02
CA PRO A 76 9.47 -7.66 -16.18
C PRO A 76 10.97 -7.81 -15.93
N ARG A 77 11.57 -6.87 -15.18
CA ARG A 77 12.99 -6.95 -14.80
C ARG A 77 13.29 -8.06 -13.81
N TRP A 78 12.39 -8.36 -12.87
CA TRP A 78 12.55 -9.49 -11.96
C TRP A 78 12.52 -10.83 -12.68
N LEU A 79 11.79 -10.89 -13.78
CA LEU A 79 11.51 -12.08 -14.57
C LEU A 79 12.38 -12.17 -15.83
N SER A 80 13.27 -11.20 -16.06
CA SER A 80 14.11 -11.08 -17.26
C SER A 80 13.31 -11.26 -18.56
N VAL A 81 12.14 -10.61 -18.65
CA VAL A 81 11.28 -10.59 -19.85
C VAL A 81 10.98 -9.16 -20.26
N ASP A 82 10.54 -8.98 -21.50
CA ASP A 82 10.02 -7.71 -21.96
C ASP A 82 8.75 -7.31 -21.20
N GLY A 83 8.62 -6.01 -20.93
CA GLY A 83 7.43 -5.46 -20.30
C GLY A 83 6.20 -5.50 -21.21
N PRO A 84 4.99 -5.43 -20.63
CA PRO A 84 3.76 -5.37 -21.42
C PRO A 84 3.73 -4.11 -22.28
N ARG A 85 3.10 -4.21 -23.44
CA ARG A 85 2.88 -3.04 -24.31
C ARG A 85 1.93 -2.06 -23.64
N LEU A 86 2.01 -0.79 -24.03
CA LEU A 86 1.12 0.26 -23.49
C LEU A 86 -0.36 -0.13 -23.60
N ALA A 87 -0.79 -0.68 -24.74
CA ALA A 87 -2.16 -1.10 -24.96
C ALA A 87 -2.60 -2.24 -24.00
N GLU A 88 -1.66 -3.07 -23.56
CA GLU A 88 -1.93 -4.12 -22.58
C GLU A 88 -1.92 -3.55 -21.16
N ALA A 89 -1.05 -2.59 -20.85
CA ALA A 89 -0.90 -2.05 -19.50
C ALA A 89 -1.94 -0.96 -19.15
N ALA A 90 -2.34 -0.12 -20.11
CA ALA A 90 -3.21 1.03 -19.90
C ALA A 90 -4.62 0.71 -19.35
N PRO A 91 -5.27 -0.41 -19.72
CA PRO A 91 -6.55 -0.78 -19.13
C PRO A 91 -6.53 -0.95 -17.61
N VAL A 92 -5.39 -1.36 -17.02
CA VAL A 92 -5.27 -1.56 -15.55
C VAL A 92 -5.63 -0.26 -14.79
N PRO A 93 -4.84 0.83 -14.87
CA PRO A 93 -5.14 2.04 -14.11
C PRO A 93 -6.41 2.73 -14.60
N ALA A 94 -6.81 2.57 -15.86
CA ALA A 94 -8.05 3.16 -16.38
C ALA A 94 -9.28 2.55 -15.70
N LEU A 95 -9.39 1.22 -15.68
CA LEU A 95 -10.48 0.49 -15.03
C LEU A 95 -10.50 0.75 -13.51
N MET A 96 -9.34 0.76 -12.86
CA MET A 96 -9.24 1.07 -11.43
C MET A 96 -9.66 2.51 -11.12
N THR A 97 -9.26 3.48 -11.94
CA THR A 97 -9.63 4.89 -11.76
C THR A 97 -11.13 5.08 -11.97
N LEU A 98 -11.69 4.52 -13.04
CA LEU A 98 -13.12 4.57 -13.31
C LEU A 98 -13.91 3.89 -12.20
N GLY A 99 -13.51 2.68 -11.81
CA GLY A 99 -14.12 1.93 -10.71
C GLY A 99 -14.12 2.71 -9.41
N LEU A 100 -12.99 3.29 -9.01
CA LEU A 100 -12.90 4.14 -7.81
C LEU A 100 -13.78 5.39 -7.90
N SER A 101 -13.84 6.01 -9.09
CA SER A 101 -14.65 7.21 -9.31
C SER A 101 -16.14 6.92 -9.18
N LEU A 102 -16.62 5.81 -9.78
CA LEU A 102 -17.99 5.35 -9.63
C LEU A 102 -18.30 4.92 -8.19
N TRP A 103 -17.33 4.32 -7.49
CA TRP A 103 -17.49 3.94 -6.10
C TRP A 103 -17.66 5.18 -5.21
N LEU A 104 -16.83 6.21 -5.38
CA LEU A 104 -16.97 7.48 -4.66
C LEU A 104 -18.29 8.19 -5.00
N ALA A 105 -18.70 8.19 -6.26
CA ALA A 105 -20.00 8.70 -6.68
C ALA A 105 -21.15 7.92 -6.00
N GLY A 106 -21.02 6.60 -5.91
CA GLY A 106 -22.02 5.73 -5.30
C GLY A 106 -22.25 5.96 -3.81
N LEU A 107 -21.33 6.62 -3.10
CA LEU A 107 -21.60 7.09 -1.73
C LEU A 107 -22.82 8.02 -1.68
N TRP A 108 -23.06 8.80 -2.74
CA TRP A 108 -24.16 9.76 -2.84
C TRP A 108 -25.31 9.28 -3.74
N PHE A 109 -24.99 8.52 -4.79
CA PHE A 109 -25.97 8.07 -5.78
C PHE A 109 -26.51 6.64 -5.56
N GLY A 110 -26.03 5.94 -4.53
CA GLY A 110 -26.60 4.66 -4.10
C GLY A 110 -25.85 3.40 -4.55
N GLN A 111 -26.39 2.24 -4.15
CA GLN A 111 -25.76 0.93 -4.31
C GLN A 111 -25.40 0.53 -5.75
N PRO A 112 -26.19 0.80 -6.81
CA PRO A 112 -25.83 0.40 -8.18
C PRO A 112 -24.49 0.98 -8.64
N TRP A 113 -24.19 2.21 -8.24
CA TRP A 113 -22.91 2.89 -8.53
C TRP A 113 -21.76 2.28 -7.74
N LEU A 114 -21.97 1.95 -6.45
CA LEU A 114 -20.99 1.25 -5.62
C LEU A 114 -20.64 -0.13 -6.21
N LEU A 115 -21.65 -0.89 -6.61
CA LEU A 115 -21.47 -2.22 -7.19
C LEU A 115 -20.76 -2.14 -8.55
N THR A 116 -21.21 -1.26 -9.45
CA THR A 116 -20.56 -1.03 -10.75
C THR A 116 -19.11 -0.59 -10.58
N GLY A 117 -18.85 0.34 -9.65
CA GLY A 117 -17.50 0.77 -9.31
C GLY A 117 -16.62 -0.37 -8.81
N THR A 118 -17.17 -1.22 -7.93
CA THR A 118 -16.48 -2.42 -7.41
C THR A 118 -16.14 -3.41 -8.53
N LEU A 119 -17.08 -3.68 -9.45
CA LEU A 119 -16.87 -4.62 -10.55
C LEU A 119 -15.84 -4.11 -11.57
N LEU A 120 -15.87 -2.82 -11.92
CA LEU A 120 -14.85 -2.22 -12.79
C LEU A 120 -13.47 -2.22 -12.13
N TYR A 121 -13.40 -1.92 -10.84
CA TYR A 121 -12.17 -1.98 -10.08
C TYR A 121 -11.60 -3.41 -10.05
N MET A 122 -12.47 -4.41 -9.81
CA MET A 122 -12.12 -5.83 -9.86
C MET A 122 -11.62 -6.26 -11.23
N ALA A 123 -12.22 -5.78 -12.32
CA ALA A 123 -11.72 -6.02 -13.68
C ALA A 123 -10.31 -5.45 -13.88
N GLY A 124 -10.02 -4.25 -13.38
CA GLY A 124 -8.69 -3.63 -13.46
C GLY A 124 -7.63 -4.40 -12.66
N LEU A 125 -7.92 -4.78 -11.42
CA LEU A 125 -7.03 -5.60 -10.60
C LEU A 125 -6.86 -7.01 -11.18
N GLY A 126 -7.92 -7.57 -11.75
CA GLY A 126 -7.91 -8.89 -12.40
C GLY A 126 -7.02 -8.88 -13.63
N TRP A 127 -7.12 -7.84 -14.45
CA TRP A 127 -6.25 -7.62 -15.59
C TRP A 127 -4.79 -7.49 -15.18
N LEU A 128 -4.48 -6.78 -14.09
CA LEU A 128 -3.11 -6.71 -13.54
C LEU A 128 -2.58 -8.09 -13.12
N ALA A 129 -3.39 -8.89 -12.42
CA ALA A 129 -3.02 -10.22 -11.99
C ALA A 129 -2.73 -11.13 -13.20
N LEU A 130 -3.59 -11.08 -14.24
CA LEU A 130 -3.41 -11.83 -15.47
C LEU A 130 -2.11 -11.44 -16.21
N LEU A 131 -1.82 -10.14 -16.32
CA LEU A 131 -0.56 -9.67 -16.91
C LEU A 131 0.65 -10.19 -16.13
N LEU A 132 0.65 -10.12 -14.80
CA LEU A 132 1.75 -10.65 -13.99
C LEU A 132 1.91 -12.17 -14.16
N ILE A 133 0.82 -12.93 -14.16
CA ILE A 133 0.84 -14.37 -14.41
C ILE A 133 1.41 -14.68 -15.81
N HIS A 134 1.02 -13.90 -16.82
CA HIS A 134 1.56 -14.04 -18.18
C HIS A 134 3.07 -13.78 -18.23
N LEU A 135 3.56 -12.72 -17.56
CA LEU A 135 4.99 -12.43 -17.45
C LEU A 135 5.75 -13.57 -16.74
N ILE A 136 5.18 -14.14 -15.68
CA ILE A 136 5.78 -15.27 -14.95
C ILE A 136 5.92 -16.49 -15.86
N ARG A 137 4.90 -16.80 -16.66
CA ARG A 137 4.90 -17.95 -17.59
C ARG A 137 5.92 -17.80 -18.72
N ARG A 138 6.22 -16.58 -19.15
CA ARG A 138 7.24 -16.31 -20.18
C ARG A 138 8.67 -16.33 -19.64
N SER A 139 8.82 -16.17 -18.33
CA SER A 139 10.12 -16.08 -17.68
C SER A 139 10.88 -17.41 -17.74
N GLN A 140 12.18 -17.32 -18.03
CA GLN A 140 13.11 -18.45 -18.01
C GLN A 140 14.06 -18.41 -16.79
N VAL A 141 13.84 -17.48 -15.85
CA VAL A 141 14.68 -17.39 -14.64
C VAL A 141 14.22 -18.40 -13.60
N ASP A 142 15.16 -18.98 -12.86
CA ASP A 142 14.84 -19.98 -11.84
C ASP A 142 14.02 -19.40 -10.67
N ASP A 143 14.36 -18.17 -10.24
CA ASP A 143 13.75 -17.55 -9.06
C ASP A 143 12.60 -16.59 -9.40
N THR A 144 11.42 -17.16 -9.66
CA THR A 144 10.17 -16.39 -9.84
C THR A 144 9.33 -16.24 -8.57
N LEU A 145 9.84 -16.67 -7.41
CA LEU A 145 9.08 -16.82 -6.16
C LEU A 145 8.35 -15.54 -5.75
N HIS A 146 9.05 -14.39 -5.70
CA HIS A 146 8.43 -13.12 -5.28
C HIS A 146 7.31 -12.68 -6.23
N ALA A 147 7.48 -12.89 -7.53
CA ALA A 147 6.44 -12.56 -8.51
C ALA A 147 5.20 -13.46 -8.34
N ARG A 148 5.40 -14.77 -8.12
CA ARG A 148 4.30 -15.71 -7.85
C ARG A 148 3.54 -15.38 -6.58
N LEU A 149 4.24 -14.99 -5.51
CA LEU A 149 3.62 -14.60 -4.24
C LEU A 149 2.82 -13.29 -4.38
N VAL A 150 3.33 -12.31 -5.14
CA VAL A 150 2.58 -11.09 -5.46
C VAL A 150 1.34 -11.40 -6.32
N ALA A 151 1.46 -12.28 -7.31
CA ALA A 151 0.32 -12.72 -8.11
C ALA A 151 -0.74 -13.41 -7.26
N LEU A 152 -0.34 -14.32 -6.36
CA LEU A 152 -1.24 -14.98 -5.41
C LEU A 152 -1.95 -13.96 -4.51
N ALA A 153 -1.22 -12.99 -3.98
CA ALA A 153 -1.79 -11.94 -3.16
C ALA A 153 -2.85 -11.11 -3.92
N PHE A 154 -2.61 -10.80 -5.20
CA PHE A 154 -3.62 -10.15 -6.04
C PHE A 154 -4.86 -11.03 -6.27
N LEU A 155 -4.70 -12.33 -6.49
CA LEU A 155 -5.83 -13.25 -6.61
C LEU A 155 -6.68 -13.26 -5.33
N VAL A 156 -6.05 -13.28 -4.15
CA VAL A 156 -6.78 -13.15 -2.88
C VAL A 156 -7.45 -11.78 -2.76
N GLY A 157 -6.81 -10.71 -3.23
CA GLY A 157 -7.40 -9.38 -3.32
C GLY A 157 -8.65 -9.32 -4.21
N LEU A 158 -8.74 -10.13 -5.27
CA LEU A 158 -9.94 -10.27 -6.11
C LEU A 158 -11.06 -10.99 -5.37
N VAL A 159 -10.74 -12.03 -4.58
CA VAL A 159 -11.73 -12.68 -3.70
C VAL A 159 -12.27 -11.67 -2.68
N GLY A 160 -11.41 -10.81 -2.12
CA GLY A 160 -11.85 -9.70 -1.27
C GLY A 160 -12.81 -8.74 -1.97
N LEU A 161 -12.57 -8.38 -3.24
CA LEU A 161 -13.49 -7.55 -4.02
C LEU A 161 -14.82 -8.26 -4.31
N ALA A 162 -14.80 -9.57 -4.54
CA ALA A 162 -16.02 -10.37 -4.67
C ALA A 162 -16.82 -10.38 -3.36
N CYS A 163 -16.16 -10.45 -2.20
CA CYS A 163 -16.83 -10.29 -0.90
C CYS A 163 -17.42 -8.87 -0.71
N ALA A 164 -16.75 -7.82 -1.20
CA ALA A 164 -17.33 -6.47 -1.23
C ALA A 164 -18.56 -6.39 -2.14
N ALA A 165 -18.52 -6.98 -3.34
CA ALA A 165 -19.66 -7.03 -4.23
C ALA A 165 -20.84 -7.79 -3.60
N TYR A 166 -20.57 -8.90 -2.92
CA TYR A 166 -21.57 -9.64 -2.13
C TYR A 166 -22.18 -8.78 -1.03
N TRP A 167 -21.36 -8.08 -0.24
CA TRP A 167 -21.84 -7.16 0.80
C TRP A 167 -22.75 -6.08 0.22
N LEU A 168 -22.32 -5.43 -0.88
CA LEU A 168 -23.07 -4.35 -1.51
C LEU A 168 -24.39 -4.83 -2.13
N ALA A 169 -24.42 -6.05 -2.67
CA ALA A 169 -25.61 -6.61 -3.32
C ALA A 169 -26.64 -7.17 -2.33
N THR A 170 -26.20 -7.65 -1.16
CA THR A 170 -27.08 -8.36 -0.21
C THR A 170 -27.34 -7.59 1.08
N GLY A 171 -26.50 -6.60 1.40
CA GLY A 171 -26.50 -5.94 2.70
C GLY A 171 -25.87 -6.76 3.83
N ASP A 172 -25.37 -7.97 3.57
CA ASP A 172 -24.77 -8.81 4.61
C ASP A 172 -23.39 -8.26 5.05
N ALA A 173 -23.31 -7.78 6.28
CA ALA A 173 -22.12 -7.20 6.87
C ALA A 173 -20.91 -8.17 6.92
N ARG A 174 -21.14 -9.49 6.87
CA ARG A 174 -20.06 -10.49 6.79
C ARG A 174 -19.21 -10.30 5.54
N GLY A 175 -19.82 -9.89 4.42
CA GLY A 175 -19.08 -9.62 3.19
C GLY A 175 -18.07 -8.49 3.35
N TRP A 176 -18.38 -7.45 4.12
CA TRP A 176 -17.44 -6.36 4.42
C TRP A 176 -16.29 -6.85 5.31
N LEU A 177 -16.57 -7.67 6.33
CA LEU A 177 -15.56 -8.24 7.22
C LEU A 177 -14.58 -9.14 6.43
N TRP A 178 -15.10 -10.03 5.59
CA TRP A 178 -14.28 -10.88 4.73
C TRP A 178 -13.45 -10.07 3.75
N MET A 179 -14.06 -9.06 3.10
CA MET A 179 -13.33 -8.16 2.21
C MET A 179 -12.17 -7.48 2.94
N ARG A 180 -12.42 -6.89 4.11
CA ARG A 180 -11.41 -6.19 4.93
C ARG A 180 -10.23 -7.12 5.22
N ASP A 181 -10.49 -8.33 5.70
CA ASP A 181 -9.45 -9.25 6.13
C ASP A 181 -8.69 -9.86 4.95
N LEU A 182 -9.37 -10.23 3.87
CA LEU A 182 -8.74 -10.71 2.63
C LEU A 182 -7.89 -9.61 1.97
N ALA A 183 -8.38 -8.37 1.94
CA ALA A 183 -7.66 -7.24 1.36
C ALA A 183 -6.42 -6.89 2.19
N LEU A 184 -6.51 -6.87 3.52
CA LEU A 184 -5.37 -6.54 4.38
C LEU A 184 -4.36 -7.69 4.51
N TRP A 185 -4.81 -8.84 5.01
CA TRP A 185 -3.97 -9.98 5.38
C TRP A 185 -3.64 -10.89 4.20
N GLY A 186 -4.54 -10.97 3.23
CA GLY A 186 -4.40 -11.84 2.06
C GLY A 186 -3.73 -11.14 0.85
N CYS A 187 -3.86 -9.82 0.73
CA CYS A 187 -3.35 -9.06 -0.41
C CYS A 187 -2.30 -8.01 0.00
N LEU A 188 -2.69 -6.98 0.73
CA LEU A 188 -1.88 -5.80 1.00
C LEU A 188 -0.56 -6.15 1.72
N LEU A 189 -0.64 -6.77 2.90
CA LEU A 189 0.55 -7.12 3.68
C LEU A 189 1.43 -8.15 2.96
N PRO A 190 0.90 -9.23 2.35
CA PRO A 190 1.71 -10.15 1.57
C PRO A 190 2.49 -9.48 0.43
N VAL A 191 1.88 -8.55 -0.30
CA VAL A 191 2.59 -7.78 -1.34
C VAL A 191 3.73 -6.97 -0.71
N PHE A 192 3.44 -6.18 0.32
CA PHE A 192 4.45 -5.31 0.94
C PHE A 192 5.59 -6.10 1.60
N VAL A 193 5.30 -7.20 2.30
CA VAL A 193 6.32 -8.07 2.90
C VAL A 193 7.16 -8.76 1.84
N THR A 194 6.54 -9.29 0.78
CA THR A 194 7.26 -9.95 -0.32
C THR A 194 8.20 -8.99 -1.03
N VAL A 195 7.72 -7.77 -1.34
CA VAL A 195 8.54 -6.73 -1.96
C VAL A 195 9.64 -6.26 -1.01
N SER A 196 9.33 -6.06 0.28
CA SER A 196 10.32 -5.66 1.29
C SER A 196 11.44 -6.70 1.43
N HIS A 197 11.09 -7.97 1.51
CA HIS A 197 12.03 -9.10 1.60
C HIS A 197 13.01 -9.14 0.42
N ARG A 198 12.57 -8.76 -0.78
CA ARG A 198 13.45 -8.70 -1.97
C ARG A 198 14.28 -7.43 -2.00
N MET A 199 13.63 -6.30 -1.80
CA MET A 199 14.16 -4.99 -2.19
C MET A 199 14.91 -4.29 -1.07
N ILE A 200 14.53 -4.44 0.20
CA ILE A 200 15.25 -3.82 1.31
C ILE A 200 16.68 -4.40 1.39
N PRO A 201 16.90 -5.73 1.41
CA PRO A 201 18.26 -6.28 1.44
C PRO A 201 19.07 -5.89 0.20
N PHE A 202 18.44 -5.91 -0.97
CA PHE A 202 19.08 -5.51 -2.22
C PHE A 202 19.54 -4.05 -2.18
N PHE A 203 18.69 -3.14 -1.73
CA PHE A 203 19.03 -1.72 -1.63
C PHE A 203 20.06 -1.44 -0.53
N THR A 204 20.01 -2.16 0.59
CA THR A 204 21.02 -2.07 1.65
C THR A 204 22.39 -2.50 1.13
N ALA A 205 22.49 -3.68 0.50
CA ALA A 205 23.75 -4.17 -0.06
C ALA A 205 24.29 -3.27 -1.18
N SER A 206 23.42 -2.66 -1.98
CA SER A 206 23.82 -1.74 -3.06
C SER A 206 24.33 -0.40 -2.53
N ALA A 207 23.75 0.12 -1.44
CA ALA A 207 24.08 1.44 -0.91
C ALA A 207 25.19 1.41 0.16
N LEU A 208 25.38 0.27 0.82
CA LEU A 208 26.34 0.07 1.91
C LEU A 208 27.26 -1.11 1.56
N PRO A 209 28.45 -0.85 0.99
CA PRO A 209 29.42 -1.89 0.64
C PRO A 209 29.76 -2.81 1.82
N GLY A 210 29.98 -4.09 1.55
CA GLY A 210 30.35 -5.09 2.56
C GLY A 210 29.17 -5.67 3.37
N ARG A 211 27.91 -5.31 3.04
CA ARG A 211 26.71 -5.87 3.68
C ARG A 211 26.07 -6.94 2.81
N ALA A 212 25.90 -8.14 3.36
CA ALA A 212 25.24 -9.23 2.65
C ALA A 212 23.71 -9.01 2.58
N ALA A 213 23.09 -9.36 1.45
CA ALA A 213 21.64 -9.31 1.29
C ALA A 213 20.98 -10.53 1.97
N TRP A 214 20.76 -10.46 3.28
CA TRP A 214 20.07 -11.51 4.05
C TRP A 214 18.59 -11.61 3.66
N ARG A 215 18.21 -12.71 3.00
CA ARG A 215 16.86 -12.94 2.44
C ARG A 215 16.44 -14.43 2.42
N PRO A 216 16.49 -15.15 3.54
CA PRO A 216 16.16 -16.58 3.56
C PRO A 216 14.69 -16.83 3.21
N ARG A 217 14.44 -17.78 2.31
CA ARG A 217 13.07 -18.16 1.90
C ARG A 217 12.22 -18.64 3.08
N SER A 218 12.82 -19.30 4.07
CA SER A 218 12.14 -19.74 5.30
C SER A 218 11.54 -18.58 6.08
N TRP A 219 12.24 -17.44 6.19
CA TRP A 219 11.70 -16.26 6.84
C TRP A 219 10.50 -15.69 6.08
N LEU A 220 10.57 -15.65 4.74
CA LEU A 220 9.46 -15.18 3.91
C LEU A 220 8.22 -16.06 4.09
N PHE A 221 8.37 -17.38 4.00
CA PHE A 221 7.25 -18.31 4.18
C PHE A 221 6.68 -18.28 5.59
N ALA A 222 7.52 -18.22 6.63
CA ALA A 222 7.07 -18.11 8.02
C ALA A 222 6.29 -16.81 8.27
N THR A 223 6.77 -15.69 7.72
CA THR A 223 6.10 -14.39 7.86
C THR A 223 4.77 -14.39 7.11
N LEU A 224 4.73 -14.84 5.85
CA LEU A 224 3.48 -14.90 5.09
C LEU A 224 2.47 -15.89 5.70
N GLY A 225 2.92 -17.05 6.15
CA GLY A 225 2.09 -18.02 6.86
C GLY A 225 1.52 -17.44 8.15
N GLY A 226 2.31 -16.69 8.92
CA GLY A 226 1.85 -15.98 10.11
C GLY A 226 0.80 -14.92 9.79
N LEU A 227 0.99 -14.13 8.72
CA LEU A 227 -0.01 -13.13 8.29
C LEU A 227 -1.35 -13.77 7.93
N TRP A 228 -1.31 -14.87 7.18
CA TRP A 228 -2.53 -15.59 6.81
C TRP A 228 -3.18 -16.27 8.00
N LEU A 229 -2.38 -16.85 8.90
CA LEU A 229 -2.89 -17.44 10.12
C LEU A 229 -3.57 -16.37 11.01
N HIS A 230 -2.97 -15.19 11.17
CA HIS A 230 -3.64 -14.06 11.84
C HIS A 230 -4.99 -13.74 11.18
N GLY A 231 -5.00 -13.54 9.86
CA GLY A 231 -6.21 -13.19 9.12
C GLY A 231 -7.31 -14.25 9.26
N LEU A 232 -6.96 -15.53 9.16
CA LEU A 232 -7.90 -16.65 9.32
C LEU A 232 -8.47 -16.72 10.73
N LEU A 233 -7.62 -16.60 11.76
CA LEU A 233 -8.03 -16.60 13.16
C LEU A 233 -8.94 -15.39 13.47
N SER A 234 -8.62 -14.20 12.95
CA SER A 234 -9.47 -13.01 13.03
C SER A 234 -10.87 -13.25 12.45
N ILE A 235 -10.96 -13.90 11.28
CA ILE A 235 -12.25 -14.18 10.62
C ILE A 235 -13.11 -15.13 11.46
N VAL A 236 -12.50 -16.17 12.07
CA VAL A 236 -13.23 -17.15 12.90
C VAL A 236 -13.38 -16.72 14.37
N GLY A 237 -12.89 -15.53 14.74
CA GLY A 237 -12.97 -14.99 16.10
C GLY A 237 -12.08 -15.71 17.12
N TRP A 238 -10.98 -16.32 16.68
CA TRP A 238 -10.01 -17.00 17.54
C TRP A 238 -8.82 -16.09 17.87
N SER A 239 -8.15 -16.39 18.98
CA SER A 239 -7.00 -15.60 19.45
C SER A 239 -5.85 -15.62 18.44
N THR A 240 -5.37 -14.43 18.09
CA THR A 240 -4.20 -14.22 17.22
C THR A 240 -2.88 -14.08 18.00
N LEU A 241 -2.92 -14.19 19.34
CA LEU A 241 -1.80 -13.89 20.23
C LEU A 241 -0.51 -14.63 19.85
N LEU A 242 -0.60 -15.93 19.56
CA LEU A 242 0.57 -16.74 19.21
C LEU A 242 1.19 -16.35 17.86
N PRO A 243 0.45 -16.30 16.73
CA PRO A 243 1.03 -15.83 15.47
C PRO A 243 1.56 -14.41 15.57
N ASP A 244 0.90 -13.52 16.33
CA ASP A 244 1.37 -12.15 16.51
C ASP A 244 2.70 -12.08 17.25
N ALA A 245 2.88 -12.85 18.31
CA ALA A 245 4.15 -12.93 19.03
C ALA A 245 5.29 -13.43 18.12
N VAL A 246 5.01 -14.46 17.30
CA VAL A 246 5.97 -14.97 16.32
C VAL A 246 6.31 -13.92 15.28
N LEU A 247 5.32 -13.21 14.74
CA LEU A 247 5.51 -12.15 13.74
C LEU A 247 6.30 -10.96 14.30
N THR A 248 6.11 -10.59 15.56
CA THR A 248 6.94 -9.59 16.25
C THR A 248 8.41 -10.00 16.22
N VAL A 249 8.73 -11.23 16.62
CA VAL A 249 10.12 -11.72 16.67
C VAL A 249 10.72 -11.83 15.26
N LEU A 250 9.99 -12.39 14.30
CA LEU A 250 10.46 -12.55 12.92
C LEU A 250 10.77 -11.20 12.28
N SER A 251 9.86 -10.22 12.41
CA SER A 251 10.04 -8.91 11.81
C SER A 251 11.13 -8.08 12.51
N ALA A 252 11.27 -8.18 13.84
CA ALA A 252 12.40 -7.58 14.57
C ALA A 252 13.75 -8.20 14.16
N CYS A 253 13.80 -9.52 13.98
CA CYS A 253 14.98 -10.21 13.48
C CYS A 253 15.38 -9.71 12.09
N ALA A 254 14.43 -9.59 11.15
CA ALA A 254 14.70 -9.04 9.83
C ALA A 254 15.22 -7.59 9.90
N LEU A 255 14.61 -6.74 10.72
CA LEU A 255 15.04 -5.35 10.89
C LEU A 255 16.50 -5.25 11.36
N TRP A 256 16.91 -6.13 12.29
CA TRP A 256 18.29 -6.23 12.74
C TRP A 256 19.23 -6.76 11.65
N ARG A 257 18.85 -7.86 10.98
CA ARG A 257 19.63 -8.49 9.90
C ARG A 257 19.78 -7.60 8.66
N TRP A 258 18.85 -6.67 8.45
CA TRP A 258 18.92 -5.66 7.37
C TRP A 258 19.65 -4.39 7.78
N HIS A 259 20.30 -4.38 8.95
CA HIS A 259 21.22 -3.34 9.38
C HIS A 259 20.58 -1.94 9.51
N LEU A 260 19.38 -1.85 10.10
CA LEU A 260 18.65 -0.58 10.33
C LEU A 260 19.58 0.59 10.68
N LYS A 261 20.42 0.46 11.72
CA LYS A 261 21.30 1.54 12.20
C LYS A 261 22.22 2.09 11.09
N ALA A 262 22.83 1.23 10.29
CA ALA A 262 23.69 1.65 9.19
C ALA A 262 22.88 2.30 8.07
N SER A 263 21.69 1.75 7.80
CA SER A 263 20.75 2.25 6.78
C SER A 263 20.22 3.66 7.06
N LEU A 264 20.23 4.12 8.32
CA LEU A 264 19.80 5.48 8.70
C LEU A 264 20.70 6.58 8.13
N THR A 265 21.94 6.26 7.72
CA THR A 265 22.88 7.22 7.13
C THR A 265 22.49 7.65 5.71
N VAL A 266 21.70 6.84 4.99
CA VAL A 266 21.25 7.11 3.63
C VAL A 266 19.75 7.41 3.65
N PRO A 267 19.29 8.66 3.45
CA PRO A 267 17.89 9.04 3.72
C PRO A 267 16.82 8.23 2.98
N LEU A 268 17.06 7.87 1.70
CA LEU A 268 16.12 7.03 0.96
C LEU A 268 16.04 5.60 1.51
N LEU A 269 17.17 5.09 2.03
CA LEU A 269 17.24 3.76 2.65
C LEU A 269 16.66 3.78 4.06
N ALA A 270 16.94 4.86 4.82
CA ALA A 270 16.39 5.12 6.15
C ALA A 270 14.87 5.06 6.14
N MET A 271 14.22 5.72 5.17
CA MET A 271 12.75 5.70 5.05
C MET A 271 12.19 4.29 4.91
N LEU A 272 12.83 3.42 4.11
CA LEU A 272 12.39 2.04 3.94
C LEU A 272 12.55 1.22 5.22
N HIS A 273 13.65 1.41 5.95
CA HIS A 273 13.88 0.66 7.18
C HIS A 273 13.00 1.16 8.33
N LEU A 274 12.77 2.47 8.43
CA LEU A 274 11.84 3.06 9.41
C LEU A 274 10.40 2.63 9.11
N ALA A 275 10.01 2.57 7.82
CA ALA A 275 8.74 2.00 7.43
C ALA A 275 8.61 0.54 7.87
N PHE A 276 9.62 -0.29 7.59
CA PHE A 276 9.60 -1.70 8.01
C PHE A 276 9.62 -1.88 9.53
N ALA A 277 10.22 -0.94 10.29
CA ALA A 277 10.26 -0.98 11.75
C ALA A 277 8.87 -0.90 12.39
N TRP A 278 7.86 -0.40 11.68
CA TRP A 278 6.47 -0.45 12.14
C TRP A 278 5.89 -1.86 12.16
N LEU A 279 6.42 -2.80 11.36
CA LEU A 279 5.92 -4.17 11.31
C LEU A 279 6.04 -4.89 12.67
N PRO A 280 7.22 -4.95 13.33
CA PRO A 280 7.33 -5.53 14.68
C PRO A 280 6.54 -4.74 15.72
N VAL A 281 6.48 -3.41 15.62
CA VAL A 281 5.69 -2.56 16.52
C VAL A 281 4.21 -2.92 16.43
N ALA A 282 3.68 -3.11 15.22
CA ALA A 282 2.28 -3.42 15.03
C ALA A 282 1.91 -4.81 15.57
N PHE A 283 2.72 -5.82 15.32
CA PHE A 283 2.47 -7.16 15.90
C PHE A 283 2.65 -7.19 17.41
N PHE A 284 3.58 -6.40 17.94
CA PHE A 284 3.69 -6.23 19.39
C PHE A 284 2.41 -5.60 19.98
N LEU A 285 1.84 -4.59 19.30
CA LEU A 285 0.56 -4.01 19.70
C LEU A 285 -0.61 -5.00 19.59
N TYR A 286 -0.60 -5.92 18.61
CA TYR A 286 -1.57 -7.02 18.56
C TYR A 286 -1.40 -8.02 19.71
N VAL A 287 -0.16 -8.34 20.11
CA VAL A 287 0.12 -9.15 21.31
C VAL A 287 -0.46 -8.46 22.54
N LEU A 288 -0.23 -7.15 22.70
CA LEU A 288 -0.81 -6.39 23.80
C LEU A 288 -2.35 -6.39 23.76
N HIS A 289 -2.96 -6.25 22.59
CA HIS A 289 -4.41 -6.42 22.42
C HIS A 289 -4.87 -7.78 22.96
N GLY A 290 -4.22 -8.87 22.56
CA GLY A 290 -4.58 -10.22 23.01
C GLY A 290 -4.40 -10.45 24.52
N LEU A 291 -3.52 -9.69 25.18
CA LEU A 291 -3.27 -9.79 26.62
C LEU A 291 -4.13 -8.86 27.49
N THR A 292 -4.46 -7.68 26.98
CA THR A 292 -5.07 -6.60 27.78
C THR A 292 -6.41 -6.11 27.25
N GLY A 293 -6.86 -6.58 26.08
CA GLY A 293 -8.08 -6.09 25.42
C GLY A 293 -7.97 -4.67 24.85
N LEU A 294 -6.75 -4.16 24.62
CA LEU A 294 -6.53 -2.85 23.97
C LEU A 294 -7.21 -2.76 22.61
N SER A 295 -7.52 -1.56 22.11
CA SER A 295 -8.14 -1.40 20.79
C SER A 295 -7.30 -2.01 19.67
N THR A 296 -7.94 -2.74 18.75
CA THR A 296 -7.29 -3.26 17.53
C THR A 296 -6.98 -2.17 16.50
N LEU A 297 -7.49 -0.95 16.70
CA LEU A 297 -7.23 0.17 15.78
C LEU A 297 -5.77 0.64 15.83
N ALA A 298 -5.13 0.62 17.01
CA ALA A 298 -3.73 0.98 17.17
C ALA A 298 -2.80 0.07 16.32
N PRO A 299 -2.81 -1.26 16.49
CA PRO A 299 -1.99 -2.15 15.66
C PRO A 299 -2.39 -2.10 14.18
N LEU A 300 -3.68 -1.96 13.85
CA LEU A 300 -4.14 -1.80 12.47
C LEU A 300 -3.52 -0.58 11.78
N HIS A 301 -3.49 0.58 12.46
CA HIS A 301 -2.91 1.80 11.90
C HIS A 301 -1.37 1.78 11.92
N ALA A 302 -0.75 1.05 12.85
CA ALA A 302 0.68 0.77 12.79
C ALA A 302 1.03 -0.05 11.54
N LEU A 303 0.21 -1.04 11.15
CA LEU A 303 0.39 -1.77 9.89
C LEU A 303 0.09 -0.91 8.65
N THR A 304 -1.04 -0.23 8.62
CA THR A 304 -1.52 0.44 7.40
C THR A 304 -0.84 1.79 7.17
N THR A 305 -0.82 2.66 8.17
CA THR A 305 -0.21 3.99 8.05
C THR A 305 1.28 3.97 8.38
N GLY A 306 1.66 3.26 9.45
CA GLY A 306 3.05 3.12 9.87
C GLY A 306 3.87 2.32 8.85
N PHE A 307 3.51 1.07 8.59
CA PHE A 307 4.23 0.23 7.64
C PHE A 307 3.84 0.54 6.18
N CYS A 308 2.64 0.18 5.72
CA CYS A 308 2.31 0.22 4.29
C CYS A 308 2.40 1.62 3.67
N LEU A 309 1.82 2.66 4.29
CA LEU A 309 1.78 4.01 3.73
C LEU A 309 3.15 4.70 3.72
N THR A 310 3.93 4.60 4.80
CA THR A 310 5.30 5.13 4.78
C THR A 310 6.20 4.31 3.84
N MET A 311 6.03 2.99 3.78
CA MET A 311 6.77 2.12 2.86
C MET A 311 6.46 2.49 1.41
N LEU A 312 5.20 2.77 1.10
CA LEU A 312 4.74 3.27 -0.19
C LEU A 312 5.48 4.57 -0.56
N LEU A 313 5.49 5.56 0.33
CA LEU A 313 6.19 6.84 0.09
C LEU A 313 7.68 6.60 -0.23
N GLY A 314 8.34 5.72 0.51
CA GLY A 314 9.74 5.38 0.29
C GLY A 314 10.00 4.70 -1.06
N PHE A 315 9.27 3.63 -1.36
CA PHE A 315 9.45 2.87 -2.61
C PHE A 315 9.05 3.68 -3.84
N ALA A 316 7.87 4.28 -3.84
CA ALA A 316 7.37 5.03 -4.99
C ALA A 316 8.26 6.23 -5.29
N SER A 317 8.77 6.94 -4.27
CA SER A 317 9.76 8.01 -4.47
C SER A 317 11.03 7.50 -5.16
N ARG A 318 11.58 6.36 -4.71
CA ARG A 318 12.79 5.78 -5.31
C ARG A 318 12.54 5.33 -6.75
N VAL A 319 11.39 4.72 -7.02
CA VAL A 319 10.99 4.31 -8.39
C VAL A 319 10.88 5.54 -9.28
N MET A 320 10.16 6.57 -8.86
CA MET A 320 9.99 7.79 -9.64
C MET A 320 11.32 8.52 -9.90
N LEU A 321 12.22 8.59 -8.92
CA LEU A 321 13.55 9.17 -9.14
C LEU A 321 14.37 8.35 -10.13
N GLY A 322 14.53 7.04 -9.89
CA GLY A 322 15.36 6.18 -10.72
C GLY A 322 14.86 6.01 -12.15
N HIS A 323 13.54 5.91 -12.34
CA HIS A 323 12.92 5.77 -13.66
C HIS A 323 12.73 7.10 -14.40
N SER A 324 12.90 8.24 -13.74
CA SER A 324 12.97 9.54 -14.41
C SER A 324 14.40 10.03 -14.65
N GLY A 325 15.41 9.21 -14.36
CA GLY A 325 16.83 9.57 -14.53
C GLY A 325 17.32 10.63 -13.54
N GLN A 326 16.60 10.84 -12.45
CA GLN A 326 16.95 11.80 -11.40
C GLN A 326 17.96 11.16 -10.44
N PRO A 327 18.81 11.97 -9.76
CA PRO A 327 19.67 11.46 -8.71
C PRO A 327 18.87 10.74 -7.62
N LEU A 328 19.36 9.59 -7.16
CA LEU A 328 18.77 8.80 -6.07
C LEU A 328 19.13 9.40 -4.70
N THR A 329 18.77 10.67 -4.50
CA THR A 329 18.98 11.40 -3.25
C THR A 329 17.66 11.97 -2.74
N ALA A 330 17.50 12.02 -1.41
CA ALA A 330 16.35 12.67 -0.80
C ALA A 330 16.65 14.15 -0.59
N SER A 331 15.96 15.03 -1.31
CA SER A 331 16.08 16.48 -1.10
C SER A 331 15.65 16.86 0.32
N PRO A 332 16.06 18.03 0.85
CA PRO A 332 15.62 18.50 2.17
C PRO A 332 14.08 18.52 2.33
N GLY A 333 13.36 18.91 1.28
CA GLY A 333 11.89 18.85 1.26
C GLY A 333 11.35 17.43 1.42
N LEU A 334 11.91 16.45 0.68
CA LEU A 334 11.48 15.06 0.77
C LEU A 334 11.80 14.44 2.14
N ARG A 335 12.96 14.78 2.73
CA ARG A 335 13.32 14.34 4.09
C ARG A 335 12.32 14.85 5.13
N ARG A 336 11.90 16.12 5.05
CA ARG A 336 10.87 16.68 5.94
C ARG A 336 9.54 15.94 5.81
N LEU A 337 9.10 15.63 4.59
CA LEU A 337 7.88 14.85 4.35
C LEU A 337 7.97 13.43 4.93
N TYR A 338 9.12 12.78 4.79
CA TYR A 338 9.37 11.46 5.39
C TYR A 338 9.31 11.50 6.92
N THR A 339 9.99 12.45 7.54
CA THR A 339 9.95 12.62 9.00
C THR A 339 8.52 12.91 9.47
N LEU A 340 7.81 13.81 8.79
CA LEU A 340 6.42 14.14 9.11
C LEU A 340 5.51 12.91 8.98
N ALA A 341 5.69 12.08 7.95
CA ALA A 341 4.92 10.85 7.78
C ALA A 341 5.13 9.85 8.95
N GLN A 342 6.37 9.72 9.45
CA GLN A 342 6.67 8.87 10.61
C GLN A 342 6.01 9.42 11.89
N VAL A 343 6.06 10.74 12.10
CA VAL A 343 5.39 11.39 13.23
C VAL A 343 3.88 11.22 13.15
N LEU A 344 3.28 11.37 11.97
CA LEU A 344 1.83 11.23 11.78
C LEU A 344 1.35 9.78 11.95
N ALA A 345 2.17 8.79 11.57
CA ALA A 345 1.90 7.39 11.91
C ALA A 345 1.86 7.20 13.43
N LEU A 346 2.83 7.78 14.16
CA LEU A 346 2.84 7.74 15.62
C LEU A 346 1.63 8.45 16.24
N VAL A 347 1.30 9.67 15.78
CA VAL A 347 0.11 10.41 16.22
C VAL A 347 -1.15 9.57 16.00
N ARG A 348 -1.28 8.93 14.82
CA ARG A 348 -2.43 8.09 14.53
C ARG A 348 -2.48 6.88 15.46
N VAL A 349 -1.38 6.16 15.67
CA VAL A 349 -1.37 5.00 16.59
C VAL A 349 -1.65 5.43 18.03
N ALA A 350 -1.06 6.53 18.48
CA ALA A 350 -1.26 7.06 19.83
C ALA A 350 -2.71 7.49 20.08
N ALA A 351 -3.45 7.93 19.06
CA ALA A 351 -4.85 8.33 19.20
C ALA A 351 -5.76 7.22 19.75
N ASP A 352 -5.39 5.96 19.54
CA ASP A 352 -6.09 4.77 20.04
C ASP A 352 -5.57 4.26 21.40
N LEU A 353 -4.57 4.94 21.98
CA LEU A 353 -3.91 4.57 23.25
C LEU A 353 -4.06 5.65 24.33
N VAL A 354 -4.56 6.84 23.98
CA VAL A 354 -4.80 7.96 24.90
C VAL A 354 -6.25 7.98 25.42
N PRO A 355 -6.55 8.74 26.48
CA PRO A 355 -7.93 8.93 26.93
C PRO A 355 -8.85 9.48 25.82
N ALA A 356 -10.11 9.02 25.82
CA ALA A 356 -11.09 9.30 24.76
C ALA A 356 -11.33 10.80 24.47
N ALA A 357 -11.09 11.67 25.45
CA ALA A 357 -11.21 13.13 25.28
C ALA A 357 -10.24 13.71 24.24
N PHE A 358 -9.08 13.08 24.03
CA PHE A 358 -8.06 13.54 23.08
C PHE A 358 -8.18 12.88 21.70
N THR A 359 -8.84 11.73 21.61
CA THR A 359 -8.92 10.91 20.39
C THR A 359 -9.43 11.66 19.15
N PRO A 360 -10.55 12.42 19.19
CA PRO A 360 -11.05 13.12 18.00
C PRO A 360 -10.05 14.14 17.44
N TRP A 361 -9.35 14.85 18.32
CA TRP A 361 -8.35 15.85 17.94
C TRP A 361 -7.14 15.20 17.26
N LEU A 362 -6.65 14.08 17.80
CA LEU A 362 -5.54 13.35 17.19
C LEU A 362 -5.93 12.72 15.85
N TYR A 363 -7.18 12.28 15.67
CA TYR A 363 -7.67 11.82 14.37
C TYR A 363 -7.65 12.94 13.33
N LEU A 364 -8.09 14.15 13.69
CA LEU A 364 -8.07 15.30 12.80
C LEU A 364 -6.65 15.75 12.46
N ILE A 365 -5.77 15.83 13.47
CA ILE A 365 -4.35 16.15 13.26
C ILE A 365 -3.70 15.12 12.33
N ALA A 366 -3.96 13.83 12.55
CA ALA A 366 -3.46 12.78 11.69
C ALA A 366 -3.99 12.91 10.26
N ALA A 367 -5.31 13.06 10.06
CA ALA A 367 -5.91 13.16 8.73
C ALA A 367 -5.43 14.42 7.97
N ALA A 368 -5.41 15.58 8.63
CA ALA A 368 -4.93 16.82 8.03
C ALA A 368 -3.43 16.75 7.71
N GLY A 369 -2.63 16.22 8.63
CA GLY A 369 -1.21 16.03 8.41
C GLY A 369 -0.91 15.07 7.26
N TRP A 370 -1.65 13.96 7.16
CA TRP A 370 -1.49 13.01 6.06
C TRP A 370 -1.86 13.64 4.72
N LEU A 371 -2.92 14.45 4.66
CA LEU A 371 -3.26 15.24 3.48
C LEU A 371 -2.12 16.19 3.09
N VAL A 372 -1.52 16.91 4.04
CA VAL A 372 -0.36 17.79 3.80
C VAL A 372 0.83 16.99 3.26
N VAL A 373 1.14 15.83 3.84
CA VAL A 373 2.21 14.95 3.36
C VAL A 373 1.95 14.52 1.93
N PHE A 374 0.74 14.02 1.63
CA PHE A 374 0.39 13.52 0.30
C PHE A 374 0.36 14.64 -0.74
N ALA A 375 -0.21 15.80 -0.42
CA ALA A 375 -0.22 16.96 -1.31
C ALA A 375 1.19 17.48 -1.59
N GLY A 376 2.04 17.60 -0.56
CA GLY A 376 3.44 17.98 -0.70
C GLY A 376 4.24 16.98 -1.53
N TRP A 377 3.99 15.69 -1.33
CA TRP A 377 4.60 14.61 -2.09
C TRP A 377 4.14 14.61 -3.56
N ALA A 378 2.84 14.76 -3.81
CA ALA A 378 2.28 14.89 -5.16
C ALA A 378 2.83 16.11 -5.88
N ARG A 379 2.92 17.28 -5.22
CA ARG A 379 3.53 18.49 -5.79
C ARG A 379 4.96 18.26 -6.25
N ARG A 380 5.72 17.42 -5.54
CA ARG A 380 7.11 17.07 -5.91
C ARG A 380 7.19 16.10 -7.09
N PHE A 381 6.29 15.12 -7.15
CA PHE A 381 6.43 13.95 -8.03
C PHE A 381 5.50 13.93 -9.26
N VAL A 382 4.35 14.61 -9.24
CA VAL A 382 3.52 14.78 -10.43
C VAL A 382 4.33 15.38 -11.60
N PRO A 383 5.15 16.44 -11.42
CA PRO A 383 6.00 16.94 -12.50
C PRO A 383 7.04 15.92 -12.98
N VAL A 384 7.52 15.03 -12.10
CA VAL A 384 8.49 13.98 -12.43
C VAL A 384 7.87 12.90 -13.32
N LEU A 385 6.57 12.63 -13.15
CA LEU A 385 5.80 11.68 -13.98
C LEU A 385 5.41 12.28 -15.33
N LEU A 386 5.16 13.59 -15.39
CA LEU A 386 4.68 14.28 -16.59
C LEU A 386 5.78 14.79 -17.52
N ARG A 387 7.03 14.90 -17.04
CA ARG A 387 8.17 15.37 -17.84
C ARG A 387 8.96 14.22 -18.47
N PRO A 388 9.63 14.44 -19.61
CA PRO A 388 10.63 13.49 -20.11
C PRO A 388 11.70 13.19 -19.06
N ARG A 389 12.38 12.04 -19.21
CA ARG A 389 13.50 11.69 -18.34
C ARG A 389 14.58 12.77 -18.36
N ALA A 390 15.17 13.03 -17.20
CA ALA A 390 16.21 14.05 -17.03
C ALA A 390 17.53 13.68 -17.73
N ASP A 391 17.79 12.39 -17.96
CA ASP A 391 19.01 11.88 -18.59
C ASP A 391 18.88 11.67 -20.11
N GLY A 392 17.78 12.12 -20.72
CA GLY A 392 17.55 12.03 -22.17
C GLY A 392 17.30 10.61 -22.70
N LYS A 393 17.32 9.58 -21.85
CA LYS A 393 17.08 8.19 -22.27
C LYS A 393 15.59 7.93 -22.54
N PRO A 394 15.23 6.85 -23.27
CA PRO A 394 13.84 6.45 -23.45
C PRO A 394 13.15 6.15 -22.10
N GLY A 395 11.87 6.55 -22.00
CA GLY A 395 10.98 6.24 -20.87
C GLY A 395 10.34 7.44 -20.19
#